data_AF-A0A7W5QQL1-F1
#
_entry.id   AF-A0A7W5QQL1-F1
#
_cell.length_a   1.000
_cell.length_b   1.000
_cell.length_c   1.000
_cell.angle_alpha   90.00
_cell.angle_beta   90.00
_cell.angle_gamma   90.00
#
_symmetry.space_group_name_H-M   'P 1'
#
loop_
_entity.id
_entity.type
_entity.pdbx_description
1 polymer ?
#
loop_
_entity_poly.entity_id
_entity_poly.type
_entity_poly.pdbx_seq_one_letter_code
_entity_poly.pdbx_strand_id
1 'polypeptide(L)' 'MATQSKLAAFAAGIEADRDAAAAAIAMPWYSGQVGGEVNRLRAIKRQRHRRANINLLKAKVMAPT' A
#
# COMPACT_ATOMS: atom_id res chain seq x y z
N MET A 1 15.05 -23.02 -6.57
CA MET A 1 15.14 -22.94 -8.05
C MET A 1 15.04 -21.48 -8.45
N ALA A 2 16.10 -20.93 -9.05
CA ALA A 2 16.12 -19.52 -9.44
C ALA A 2 15.16 -19.32 -10.63
N THR A 3 14.14 -18.49 -10.45
CA THR A 3 13.18 -18.13 -11.49
C THR A 3 13.89 -17.44 -12.64
N GLN A 4 13.95 -18.12 -13.79
CA GLN A 4 14.76 -17.78 -14.96
C GLN A 4 14.28 -16.51 -15.69
N SER A 5 13.20 -15.87 -15.25
CA SER A 5 12.71 -14.59 -15.74
C SER A 5 11.94 -13.82 -14.65
N LYS A 6 11.82 -12.49 -14.81
CA LYS A 6 11.00 -11.65 -13.91
C LYS A 6 9.53 -12.09 -13.87
N LEU A 7 9.04 -12.66 -14.97
CA LEU A 7 7.69 -13.23 -15.05
C LEU A 7 7.56 -14.49 -14.20
N ALA A 8 8.58 -15.35 -14.18
CA ALA A 8 8.58 -16.54 -13.33
C ALA A 8 8.64 -16.17 -11.84
N ALA A 9 9.41 -15.14 -11.47
CA ALA A 9 9.42 -14.60 -10.10
C ALA A 9 8.05 -14.02 -9.69
N PHE A 10 7.40 -13.32 -10.62
CA PHE A 10 6.07 -12.77 -10.40
C PHE A 10 5.03 -13.89 -10.20
N ALA A 11 5.02 -14.91 -11.05
CA ALA A 11 4.12 -16.05 -10.94
C ALA A 11 4.32 -16.81 -9.61
N ALA A 12 5.58 -17.06 -9.22
CA ALA A 12 5.90 -17.69 -7.94
C ALA A 12 5.43 -16.84 -6.74
N GLY A 13 5.52 -15.52 -6.83
CA GLY A 13 4.99 -14.60 -5.81
C GLY A 13 3.46 -14.69 -5.69
N ILE A 14 2.75 -14.75 -6.81
CA ILE A 14 1.29 -14.93 -6.82
C ILE A 14 0.90 -16.29 -6.22
N GLU A 15 1.60 -17.36 -6.56
CA GLU A 15 1.35 -18.69 -5.97
C GLU A 15 1.59 -18.70 -4.45
N ALA A 16 2.64 -18.03 -3.98
CA ALA A 16 2.92 -17.91 -2.56
C ALA A 16 1.83 -17.12 -1.79
N ASP A 17 1.23 -16.12 -2.43
CA ASP A 17 0.18 -15.27 -1.83
C ASP A 17 -1.24 -15.83 -2.01
N ARG A 18 -1.39 -17.03 -2.58
CA ARG A 18 -2.70 -17.62 -2.91
C ARG A 18 -3.65 -17.72 -1.71
N ASP A 19 -3.15 -18.18 -0.57
CA ASP A 19 -3.96 -18.35 0.64
C ASP A 19 -4.37 -17.00 1.23
N ALA A 20 -3.47 -16.01 1.18
CA ALA A 20 -3.75 -14.64 1.59
C ALA A 20 -4.82 -13.98 0.71
N ALA A 21 -4.78 -14.22 -0.61
CA ALA A 21 -5.79 -13.74 -1.54
C ALA A 21 -7.16 -14.39 -1.29
N ALA A 22 -7.20 -15.71 -1.06
CA ALA A 22 -8.43 -16.42 -0.72
C ALA A 22 -9.04 -15.88 0.59
N ALA A 23 -8.21 -15.66 1.61
CA ALA A 23 -8.63 -15.07 2.88
C ALA A 23 -9.15 -13.62 2.70
N ALA A 24 -8.48 -12.82 1.88
CA ALA A 24 -8.91 -11.45 1.60
C ALA A 24 -10.26 -11.38 0.89
N ILE A 25 -10.62 -12.37 0.06
CA ILE A 25 -11.93 -12.46 -0.59
C ILE A 25 -12.99 -12.99 0.39
N ALA A 26 -12.63 -13.94 1.24
CA ALA A 26 -13.56 -14.53 2.22
C ALA A 26 -13.89 -13.59 3.39
N MET A 27 -13.00 -12.65 3.71
CA MET A 27 -13.20 -11.70 4.78
C MET A 27 -14.20 -10.59 4.38
N PRO A 28 -15.11 -10.19 5.29
CA PRO A 28 -16.10 -9.14 5.02
C PRO A 28 -15.50 -7.73 5.02
N TRP A 29 -14.23 -7.58 5.39
CA TRP A 29 -13.57 -6.28 5.53
C TRP A 29 -12.91 -5.85 4.21
N TYR A 30 -13.42 -4.77 3.63
CA TYR A 30 -12.83 -4.17 2.44
C TYR A 30 -11.58 -3.36 2.78
N SER A 31 -10.44 -3.70 2.17
CA SER A 31 -9.17 -2.98 2.38
C SER A 31 -9.06 -1.68 1.58
N GLY A 32 -10.02 -1.34 0.71
CA GLY A 32 -9.87 -0.18 -0.18
C GLY A 32 -9.97 1.17 0.53
N GLN A 33 -10.62 1.27 1.69
CA GLN A 33 -10.54 2.49 2.52
C GLN A 33 -9.10 2.72 3.01
N VAL A 34 -8.41 1.65 3.42
CA VAL A 34 -7.00 1.70 3.82
C VAL A 34 -6.12 2.08 2.61
N GLY A 35 -6.41 1.51 1.43
CA GLY A 35 -5.73 1.87 0.19
C GLY A 35 -5.87 3.35 -0.19
N GLY A 36 -7.07 3.91 -0.03
CA GLY A 36 -7.35 5.33 -0.25
C GLY A 36 -6.55 6.23 0.69
N GLU A 37 -6.51 5.90 1.98
CA GLU A 37 -5.75 6.67 2.97
C GLU A 37 -4.24 6.58 2.73
N VAL A 38 -3.71 5.41 2.37
CA VAL A 38 -2.29 5.25 1.98
C VAL A 38 -1.97 6.11 0.75
N ASN A 39 -2.88 6.18 -0.23
CA ASN A 39 -2.68 7.01 -1.41
C ASN A 39 -2.72 8.50 -1.07
N ARG A 40 -3.65 8.94 -0.21
CA ARG A 40 -3.72 10.31 0.31
C ARG A 40 -2.42 10.70 1.04
N LEU A 41 -1.91 9.83 1.91
CA LEU A 41 -0.64 10.03 2.61
C LEU A 41 0.54 10.16 1.64
N ARG A 42 0.62 9.29 0.62
CA ARG A 42 1.65 9.38 -0.44
C ARG A 42 1.56 10.71 -1.19
N ALA A 43 0.35 11.18 -1.51
CA ALA A 43 0.14 12.45 -2.19
C ALA A 43 0.59 13.64 -1.33
N ILE A 44 0.20 13.70 -0.05
CA ILE A 44 0.60 14.77 0.89
C ILE A 44 2.13 14.79 1.04
N LYS A 45 2.76 13.63 1.20
CA LYS A 45 4.23 13.52 1.29
C LYS A 45 4.90 14.02 0.01
N ARG A 46 4.38 13.68 -1.17
CA ARG A 46 4.93 14.08 -2.47
C ARG A 46 4.83 15.60 -2.70
N GLN A 47 3.72 16.22 -2.30
CA GLN A 47 3.54 17.68 -2.34
C GLN A 47 4.52 18.44 -1.44
N ARG A 48 5.09 17.78 -0.43
CA ARG A 48 5.91 18.41 0.63
C ARG A 48 7.34 17.85 0.68
N HIS A 49 7.81 17.26 -0.43
CA HIS A 49 9.14 16.66 -0.52
C HIS A 49 10.22 17.65 -0.04
N ARG A 50 11.11 17.21 0.86
CA ARG A 50 12.16 18.02 1.53
C ARG A 50 11.69 19.19 2.40
N ARG A 51 10.38 19.42 2.56
CA ARG A 51 9.80 20.57 3.29
C ARG A 51 8.89 20.19 4.46
N ALA A 52 8.58 18.90 4.64
CA ALA A 52 7.81 18.42 5.77
C ALA A 52 8.63 17.45 6.64
N ASN A 53 8.96 17.89 7.86
CA ASN A 53 9.28 17.00 8.98
C ASN A 53 8.00 16.22 9.35
N ILE A 54 8.13 15.06 10.01
CA ILE A 54 7.03 14.18 10.45
C ILE A 54 5.93 14.96 11.18
N ASN A 55 6.31 15.92 12.04
CA ASN A 55 5.35 16.77 12.76
C ASN A 55 4.47 17.60 11.81
N LEU A 56 5.05 18.15 10.74
CA LEU A 56 4.32 18.92 9.72
C LEU A 56 3.44 18.03 8.84
N LEU A 57 3.86 16.79 8.62
CA LEU A 57 3.07 15.81 7.88
C LEU A 57 1.85 15.38 8.69
N LYS A 58 2.03 15.05 9.98
CA LYS A 58 0.95 14.73 10.91
C LYS A 58 -0.08 15.86 11.02
N ALA A 59 0.39 17.10 11.20
CA ALA A 59 -0.49 18.26 11.28
C ALA A 59 -1.40 18.41 10.04
N LYS A 60 -0.88 18.09 8.84
CA LYS A 60 -1.67 18.17 7.60
C LYS A 60 -2.61 16.98 7.37
N VAL A 61 -2.27 15.80 7.88
CA VAL A 61 -3.13 14.62 7.82
C VAL A 61 -4.32 14.74 8.79
N MET A 62 -4.06 15.31 9.98
CA MET A 62 -5.05 15.49 11.04
C MET A 62 -5.83 16.81 10.93
N ALA A 63 -5.41 17.72 10.05
CA ALA A 63 -6.16 18.94 9.79
C ALA A 63 -7.56 18.57 9.26
N PRO A 64 -8.65 19.13 9.84
CA PRO A 64 -9.98 18.96 9.29
C PRO A 64 -9.99 19.52 7.85
N THR A 65 -10.57 18.74 6.94
CA THR A 65 -10.76 19.13 5.53
C THR A 65 -11.95 20.06 5.39
#